data_AF-A0A4U3M0Q5-F1
#
_entry.id   AF-A0A4U3M0Q5-F1
#
_cell.length_a   1.000
_cell.length_b   1.000
_cell.length_c   1.000
_cell.angle_alpha   90.00
_cell.angle_beta   90.00
_cell.angle_gamma   90.00
#
_symmetry.space_group_name_H-M   'P 1'
#
loop_
_entity.id
_entity.type
_entity.pdbx_description
1 polymer ?
#
loop_
_entity_poly.entity_id
_entity_poly.type
_entity_poly.pdbx_seq_one_letter_code
_entity_poly.pdbx_strand_id
1 'polypeptide(L)'
;MRTLIAAGLAVVLLAGCSGPGQENAPSAPPLVSVSQTPSETPSETPSVTPSSTSKLAETLCVRMDATLVKSTLAVPVANIHPETPPADFGVPTYDVCQLTLSKAPNGPVLNVETSVLQATKATLAATQKAYAATKKEPAKPALLGEGGYGTSSFVVFLLDGKLYKIAGPKATLAKYIVLGQEAIRQVPGLPAADLLITRPDCERGSDAAEKVLGVPASARRDGQTALGDPVCGWVTPTGALYSSARRTTQAAALMVPIRKAATSQPIPLGDEGYVDTATGRTTIRVGDDKLVDLVPLPARAINPDLMTQFALAMSSLYTR
;
A
#
# COMPACT_ATOMS: atom_id res chain seq x y z
N MET A 1 4.56 -3.36 -57.61
CA MET A 1 3.97 -2.63 -58.76
C MET A 1 2.52 -2.35 -58.40
N ARG A 2 2.11 -1.11 -58.11
CA ARG A 2 1.61 -0.08 -59.07
C ARG A 2 0.52 -0.69 -59.97
N THR A 3 -0.71 -0.19 -59.99
CA THR A 3 -1.06 1.21 -60.36
C THR A 3 -2.42 1.67 -59.78
N LEU A 4 -2.47 2.97 -59.46
CA LEU A 4 -3.62 3.82 -59.11
C LEU A 4 -4.41 4.30 -60.35
N ILE A 5 -5.58 4.91 -60.10
CA ILE A 5 -6.19 6.16 -60.68
C ILE A 5 -7.73 6.02 -60.54
N ALA A 6 -8.50 6.76 -59.71
CA ALA A 6 -8.72 8.20 -59.50
C ALA A 6 -9.76 8.85 -60.43
N ALA A 7 -10.85 9.37 -59.85
CA ALA A 7 -11.64 10.57 -60.19
C ALA A 7 -12.96 10.56 -59.36
N GLY A 8 -13.50 11.64 -58.81
CA GLY A 8 -13.29 13.04 -59.16
C GLY A 8 -13.71 14.06 -58.08
N LEU A 9 -13.32 15.29 -58.39
CA LEU A 9 -13.45 16.56 -57.68
C LEU A 9 -14.85 17.18 -57.73
N ALA A 10 -15.17 17.99 -56.72
CA ALA A 10 -15.57 19.42 -56.76
C ALA A 10 -15.86 19.84 -55.29
N VAL A 11 -15.20 20.77 -54.59
CA VAL A 11 -14.79 22.18 -54.78
C VAL A 11 -15.95 23.14 -55.06
N VAL A 12 -16.16 24.06 -54.10
CA VAL A 12 -16.35 25.54 -54.19
C VAL A 12 -17.00 25.95 -52.85
N LEU A 13 -16.25 26.52 -51.88
CA LEU A 13 -15.78 27.91 -51.73
C LEU A 13 -16.89 28.90 -51.30
N LEU A 14 -16.62 29.61 -50.18
CA LEU A 14 -16.72 31.06 -49.94
C LEU A 14 -17.05 31.30 -48.44
N ALA A 15 -16.60 32.33 -47.73
CA ALA A 15 -15.45 33.25 -47.73
C ALA A 15 -15.75 34.28 -46.62
N GLY A 16 -14.71 34.96 -46.10
CA GLY A 16 -14.80 36.19 -45.28
C GLY A 16 -14.37 35.97 -43.83
N CYS A 17 -13.13 36.21 -43.36
CA CYS A 17 -12.21 37.36 -43.41
C CYS A 17 -12.58 38.59 -42.54
N SER A 18 -11.64 38.87 -41.61
CA SER A 18 -11.15 40.15 -41.06
C SER A 18 -11.96 40.95 -39.99
N GLY A 19 -11.27 41.27 -38.87
CA GLY A 19 -11.67 42.12 -37.72
C GLY A 19 -11.63 43.64 -38.01
N PRO A 20 -11.16 44.57 -37.13
CA PRO A 20 -10.87 44.59 -35.68
C PRO A 20 -11.73 45.65 -34.91
N GLY A 21 -11.61 45.79 -33.58
CA GLY A 21 -12.13 46.99 -32.86
C GLY A 21 -12.58 46.81 -31.41
N GLN A 22 -12.29 47.81 -30.58
CA GLN A 22 -12.33 47.88 -29.10
C GLN A 22 -13.72 48.08 -28.43
N GLU A 23 -13.70 47.96 -27.08
CA GLU A 23 -14.59 48.59 -26.07
C GLU A 23 -16.01 47.97 -25.91
N ASN A 24 -16.56 47.64 -24.73
CA ASN A 24 -16.43 48.14 -23.36
C ASN A 24 -16.78 47.02 -22.35
N ALA A 25 -15.96 46.78 -21.32
CA ALA A 25 -16.37 46.02 -20.14
C ALA A 25 -16.62 47.00 -18.98
N PRO A 26 -17.75 46.94 -18.26
CA PRO A 26 -18.06 47.91 -17.22
C PRO A 26 -17.29 47.65 -15.93
N SER A 27 -16.73 48.75 -15.42
CA SER A 27 -16.24 49.08 -14.09
C SER A 27 -16.62 48.15 -12.93
N ALA A 28 -15.60 47.54 -12.31
CA ALA A 28 -15.67 47.12 -10.91
C ALA A 28 -15.01 48.20 -10.02
N PRO A 29 -15.62 48.61 -8.90
CA PRO A 29 -15.14 49.72 -8.05
C PRO A 29 -13.90 49.34 -7.23
N PRO A 30 -13.11 50.32 -6.76
CA PRO A 30 -11.84 50.09 -6.09
C PRO A 30 -12.09 49.64 -4.65
N LEU A 31 -11.55 48.49 -4.24
CA LEU A 31 -11.50 48.12 -2.84
C LEU A 31 -10.25 48.75 -2.19
N VAL A 32 -10.57 49.72 -1.36
CA VAL A 32 -9.72 50.50 -0.47
C VAL A 32 -8.83 49.59 0.38
N SER A 33 -7.53 49.93 0.44
CA SER A 33 -6.62 49.40 1.46
C SER A 33 -7.01 49.95 2.83
N VAL A 34 -7.36 49.07 3.76
CA VAL A 34 -7.52 49.41 5.18
C VAL A 34 -6.51 48.59 5.97
N SER A 35 -5.52 49.28 6.55
CA SER A 35 -4.70 48.75 7.63
C SER A 35 -5.54 48.71 8.90
N GLN A 36 -5.77 47.53 9.46
CA GLN A 36 -6.14 47.34 10.86
C GLN A 36 -5.47 46.07 11.38
N THR A 37 -4.41 46.24 12.17
CA THR A 37 -4.07 45.30 13.24
C THR A 37 -5.13 45.47 14.34
N PRO A 38 -5.70 44.37 14.84
CA PRO A 38 -5.40 44.03 16.22
C PRO A 38 -5.01 42.56 16.41
N SER A 39 -4.22 42.38 17.46
CA SER A 39 -3.77 41.13 18.05
C SER A 39 -4.94 40.19 18.34
N GLU A 40 -4.88 38.97 17.81
CA GLU A 40 -5.47 37.79 18.44
C GLU A 40 -4.49 36.63 18.37
N THR A 41 -4.26 36.08 19.57
CA THR A 41 -3.58 34.85 19.97
C THR A 41 -3.52 33.75 18.89
N PRO A 42 -2.37 33.07 18.70
CA PRO A 42 -2.32 31.88 17.84
C PRO A 42 -3.26 30.81 18.40
N SER A 43 -4.31 30.52 17.63
CA SER A 43 -5.18 29.37 17.85
C SER A 43 -4.31 28.10 17.80
N GLU A 44 -4.31 27.36 18.91
CA GLU A 44 -3.60 26.10 19.04
C GLU A 44 -4.01 25.17 17.88
N THR A 45 -3.09 24.97 16.94
CA THR A 45 -3.16 23.82 16.05
C THR A 45 -3.10 22.59 16.96
N PRO A 46 -4.06 21.65 16.91
CA PRO A 46 -3.88 20.39 17.60
C PRO A 46 -2.74 19.64 16.89
N SER A 47 -1.51 19.89 17.35
CA SER A 47 -0.39 18.99 17.16
C SER A 47 -0.75 17.75 17.98
N VAL A 48 -1.51 16.85 17.37
CA VAL A 48 -1.59 15.47 17.84
C VAL A 48 -0.19 14.91 17.61
N THR A 49 0.65 15.08 18.62
CA THR A 49 1.85 14.28 18.77
C THR A 49 1.34 12.84 18.82
N PRO A 50 1.77 11.95 17.92
CA PRO A 50 1.32 10.57 17.95
C PRO A 50 1.80 9.97 19.28
N SER A 51 0.87 9.85 20.22
CA SER A 51 1.12 9.22 21.50
C SER A 51 1.32 7.73 21.23
N SER A 52 2.58 7.30 21.28
CA SER A 52 3.02 5.96 20.89
C SER A 52 2.58 4.86 21.86
N THR A 53 1.87 5.19 22.94
CA THR A 53 1.52 4.26 24.02
C THR A 53 0.06 3.80 24.02
N SER A 54 -0.87 4.45 23.30
CA SER A 54 -2.28 4.03 23.30
C SER A 54 -2.67 3.04 22.19
N LYS A 55 -1.89 2.93 21.10
CA LYS A 55 -2.27 2.10 19.93
C LYS A 55 -2.28 0.59 20.19
N LEU A 56 -1.57 0.07 21.19
CA LEU A 56 -1.50 -1.37 21.43
C LEU A 56 -2.79 -1.95 22.02
N ALA A 57 -3.38 -1.26 23.01
CA ALA A 57 -4.53 -1.74 23.79
C ALA A 57 -5.79 -2.02 22.95
N GLU A 58 -5.82 -1.52 21.72
CA GLU A 58 -6.99 -1.55 20.85
C GLU A 58 -6.78 -2.40 19.58
N THR A 59 -5.71 -3.20 19.51
CA THR A 59 -5.51 -4.13 18.40
C THR A 59 -6.19 -5.48 18.63
N LEU A 60 -6.59 -6.15 17.55
CA LEU A 60 -7.18 -7.49 17.63
C LEU A 60 -6.24 -8.48 18.33
N CYS A 61 -4.92 -8.38 18.15
CA CYS A 61 -3.95 -9.25 18.82
C CYS A 61 -3.96 -9.12 20.35
N VAL A 62 -4.24 -7.93 20.89
CA VAL A 62 -4.33 -7.73 22.34
C VAL A 62 -5.60 -8.36 22.91
N ARG A 63 -6.67 -8.45 22.10
CA ARG A 63 -7.94 -9.04 22.53
C ARG A 63 -8.00 -10.56 22.35
N MET A 64 -7.19 -11.13 21.45
CA MET A 64 -7.15 -12.57 21.24
C MET A 64 -6.65 -13.32 22.49
N ASP A 65 -7.32 -14.42 22.84
CA ASP A 65 -6.87 -15.29 23.93
C ASP A 65 -5.52 -15.96 23.61
N ALA A 66 -4.45 -15.49 24.25
CA ALA A 66 -3.10 -16.04 24.12
C ALA A 66 -3.00 -17.52 24.52
N THR A 67 -3.81 -17.98 25.49
CA THR A 67 -3.87 -19.39 25.90
C THR A 67 -4.51 -20.24 24.81
N LEU A 68 -5.56 -19.73 24.17
CA LEU A 68 -6.17 -20.37 23.00
C LEU A 68 -5.19 -20.44 21.83
N VAL A 69 -4.48 -19.35 21.52
CA VAL A 69 -3.47 -19.32 20.46
C VAL A 69 -2.37 -20.36 20.74
N LYS A 70 -1.85 -20.35 21.97
CA LYS A 70 -0.79 -21.26 22.41
C LYS A 70 -1.20 -22.73 22.28
N SER A 71 -2.37 -23.08 22.80
CA SER A 71 -2.90 -24.45 22.78
C SER A 71 -3.25 -24.91 21.36
N THR A 72 -3.90 -24.06 20.56
CA THR A 72 -4.31 -24.37 19.19
C THR A 72 -3.11 -24.62 18.29
N LEU A 73 -2.09 -23.77 18.35
CA LEU A 73 -0.87 -23.92 17.53
C LEU A 73 0.17 -24.87 18.15
N ALA A 74 -0.04 -25.34 19.38
CA ALA A 74 0.91 -26.18 20.12
C ALA A 74 2.31 -25.55 20.22
N VAL A 75 2.35 -24.26 20.56
CA VAL A 75 3.58 -23.45 20.65
C VAL A 75 3.96 -23.18 22.12
N PRO A 76 5.25 -22.90 22.41
CA PRO A 76 5.69 -22.73 23.80
C PRO A 76 5.17 -21.46 24.47
N VAL A 77 5.00 -20.37 23.72
CA VAL A 77 4.51 -19.06 24.19
C VAL A 77 3.63 -18.42 23.11
N ALA A 78 2.83 -17.43 23.50
CA ALA A 78 2.08 -16.57 22.60
C ALA A 78 2.08 -15.16 23.23
N ASN A 79 3.07 -14.34 22.89
CA ASN A 79 3.22 -13.00 23.46
C ASN A 79 2.96 -11.96 22.38
N ILE A 80 2.17 -10.93 22.70
CA ILE A 80 1.99 -9.78 21.81
C ILE A 80 3.35 -9.11 21.64
N HIS A 81 3.79 -8.94 20.40
CA HIS A 81 4.99 -8.18 20.09
C HIS A 81 4.57 -6.86 19.42
N PRO A 82 4.99 -5.71 19.94
CA PRO A 82 4.66 -4.41 19.37
C PRO A 82 5.50 -4.07 18.14
N GLU A 83 6.02 -5.07 17.42
CA GLU A 83 6.85 -4.84 16.25
C GLU A 83 6.06 -4.15 15.16
N THR A 84 6.70 -3.14 14.56
CA THR A 84 6.20 -2.46 13.39
C THR A 84 5.96 -3.49 12.29
N PRO A 85 4.76 -3.55 11.69
CA PRO A 85 4.46 -4.52 10.66
C PRO A 85 5.50 -4.52 9.53
N PRO A 86 5.79 -5.68 8.91
CA PRO A 86 6.64 -5.75 7.73
C PRO A 86 6.06 -4.84 6.63
N ALA A 87 6.91 -4.09 5.93
CA ALA A 87 6.48 -3.17 4.87
C ALA A 87 5.82 -3.86 3.66
N ASP A 88 5.90 -5.19 3.57
CA ASP A 88 5.38 -5.98 2.46
C ASP A 88 3.92 -6.42 2.72
N PHE A 89 2.99 -5.48 2.64
CA PHE A 89 1.55 -5.74 2.78
C PHE A 89 0.87 -6.02 1.45
N GLY A 90 0.25 -7.20 1.29
CA GLY A 90 -0.65 -7.49 0.16
C GLY A 90 -1.92 -6.62 0.14
N VAL A 91 -2.61 -6.56 -1.01
CA VAL A 91 -3.88 -5.84 -1.20
C VAL A 91 -5.10 -6.73 -0.84
N PRO A 92 -6.16 -6.19 -0.20
CA PRO A 92 -6.26 -4.82 0.33
C PRO A 92 -5.20 -4.58 1.40
N THR A 93 -4.61 -3.39 1.49
CA THR A 93 -3.63 -3.13 2.54
C THR A 93 -4.27 -3.39 3.89
N TYR A 94 -3.58 -4.15 4.73
CA TYR A 94 -4.07 -4.53 6.03
C TYR A 94 -3.41 -3.68 7.13
N ASP A 95 -4.07 -3.55 8.27
CA ASP A 95 -3.43 -3.30 9.55
C ASP A 95 -3.00 -4.64 10.12
N VAL A 96 -1.71 -4.78 10.40
CA VAL A 96 -1.15 -6.01 11.00
C VAL A 96 -0.82 -5.74 12.45
N CYS A 97 -1.12 -6.74 13.28
CA CYS A 97 -0.50 -6.92 14.58
C CYS A 97 0.09 -8.35 14.65
N GLN A 98 1.08 -8.55 15.53
CA GLN A 98 1.81 -9.82 15.61
C GLN A 98 1.83 -10.41 17.01
N LEU A 99 1.76 -11.73 17.09
CA LEU A 99 2.07 -12.51 18.28
C LEU A 99 3.31 -13.36 18.05
N THR A 100 4.31 -13.22 18.90
CA THR A 100 5.48 -14.10 18.94
C THR A 100 5.10 -15.45 19.53
N LEU A 101 5.43 -16.52 18.81
CA LEU A 101 5.08 -17.89 19.19
C LEU A 101 6.25 -18.65 19.83
N SER A 102 7.36 -17.95 20.09
CA SER A 102 8.59 -18.53 20.60
C SER A 102 9.31 -17.57 21.56
N LYS A 103 10.17 -18.13 22.41
CA LYS A 103 11.06 -17.33 23.28
C LYS A 103 12.30 -16.79 22.54
N ALA A 104 12.59 -17.30 21.34
CA ALA A 104 13.70 -16.82 20.53
C ALA A 104 13.29 -15.53 19.79
N PRO A 105 14.21 -14.55 19.69
CA PRO A 105 13.92 -13.23 19.09
C PRO A 105 13.51 -13.30 17.62
N ASN A 106 13.97 -14.32 16.86
CA ASN A 106 13.61 -14.53 15.45
C ASN A 106 12.70 -15.76 15.27
N GLY A 107 11.83 -16.01 16.24
CA GLY A 107 10.93 -17.16 16.24
C GLY A 107 9.75 -17.04 15.27
N PRO A 108 8.97 -18.13 15.10
CA PRO A 108 7.70 -18.05 14.39
C PRO A 108 6.76 -17.01 15.01
N VAL A 109 6.02 -16.30 14.15
CA VAL A 109 5.01 -15.31 14.52
C VAL A 109 3.63 -15.69 13.96
N LEU A 110 2.58 -15.21 14.62
CA LEU A 110 1.22 -15.19 14.10
C LEU A 110 0.88 -13.74 13.73
N ASN A 111 0.62 -13.50 12.46
CA ASN A 111 0.14 -12.23 11.92
C ASN A 111 -1.38 -12.23 11.91
N VAL A 112 -1.96 -11.15 12.42
CA VAL A 112 -3.39 -10.86 12.33
C VAL A 112 -3.54 -9.57 11.55
N GLU A 113 -4.17 -9.67 10.39
CA GLU A 113 -4.27 -8.60 9.40
C GLU A 113 -5.74 -8.21 9.22
N THR A 114 -6.07 -6.91 9.23
CA THR A 114 -7.43 -6.37 9.04
C THR A 114 -7.44 -5.34 7.91
N SER A 115 -8.35 -5.43 6.93
CA SER A 115 -8.30 -4.53 5.78
C SER A 115 -8.55 -3.07 6.17
N VAL A 116 -7.70 -2.17 5.68
CA VAL A 116 -7.83 -0.72 5.93
C VAL A 116 -9.09 -0.18 5.26
N LEU A 117 -9.33 -0.55 4.01
CA LEU A 117 -10.54 -0.19 3.29
C LEU A 117 -11.69 -1.17 3.57
N GLN A 118 -12.91 -0.71 3.28
CA GLN A 118 -14.08 -1.57 3.24
C GLN A 118 -13.91 -2.62 2.14
N ALA A 119 -14.40 -3.82 2.40
CA ALA A 119 -14.31 -4.99 1.55
C ALA A 119 -15.70 -5.61 1.37
N THR A 120 -15.85 -6.30 0.26
CA THR A 120 -17.10 -6.97 -0.11
C THR A 120 -16.85 -8.45 -0.36
N LYS A 121 -17.92 -9.22 -0.59
CA LYS A 121 -17.81 -10.60 -1.07
C LYS A 121 -17.05 -10.70 -2.39
N ALA A 122 -17.16 -9.69 -3.26
CA ALA A 122 -16.37 -9.62 -4.49
C ALA A 122 -14.88 -9.44 -4.19
N THR A 123 -14.53 -8.62 -3.19
CA THR A 123 -13.15 -8.47 -2.70
C THR A 123 -12.61 -9.81 -2.18
N LEU A 124 -13.38 -10.52 -1.34
CA LEU A 124 -13.00 -11.84 -0.85
C LEU A 124 -12.75 -12.83 -2.01
N ALA A 125 -13.66 -12.92 -2.97
CA ALA A 125 -13.51 -13.78 -4.14
C ALA A 125 -12.27 -13.41 -4.98
N ALA A 126 -11.99 -12.11 -5.14
CA ALA A 126 -10.80 -11.64 -5.84
C ALA A 126 -9.51 -12.04 -5.12
N THR A 127 -9.45 -11.93 -3.79
CA THR A 127 -8.28 -12.39 -3.01
C THR A 127 -8.06 -13.90 -3.11
N GLN A 128 -9.14 -14.69 -3.09
CA GLN A 128 -9.07 -16.13 -3.29
C GLN A 128 -8.55 -16.49 -4.69
N LYS A 129 -9.04 -15.81 -5.73
CA LYS A 129 -8.59 -15.98 -7.12
C LYS A 129 -7.12 -15.61 -7.28
N ALA A 130 -6.68 -14.50 -6.68
CA ALA A 130 -5.29 -14.08 -6.70
C ALA A 130 -4.38 -15.12 -6.02
N TYR A 131 -4.80 -15.68 -4.89
CA TYR A 131 -4.07 -16.75 -4.23
C TYR A 131 -3.97 -18.02 -5.08
N ALA A 132 -5.06 -18.43 -5.73
CA ALA A 132 -5.08 -19.60 -6.61
C ALA A 132 -4.08 -19.49 -7.77
N ALA A 133 -3.76 -18.28 -8.23
CA ALA A 133 -2.76 -18.05 -9.29
C ALA A 133 -1.31 -18.28 -8.83
N THR A 134 -1.03 -18.36 -7.52
CA THR A 134 0.34 -18.47 -6.98
C THR A 134 0.96 -19.88 -7.09
N LYS A 135 0.25 -20.87 -7.65
CA LYS A 135 0.66 -22.29 -7.73
C LYS A 135 1.06 -22.92 -6.38
N LYS A 136 0.60 -22.33 -5.26
CA LYS A 136 0.82 -22.82 -3.89
C LYS A 136 -0.21 -23.90 -3.51
N GLU A 137 -0.18 -24.32 -2.24
CA GLU A 137 -1.20 -25.20 -1.65
C GLU A 137 -2.62 -24.70 -1.99
N PRO A 138 -3.52 -25.55 -2.51
CA PRO A 138 -4.88 -25.15 -2.81
C PRO A 138 -5.61 -24.63 -1.57
N ALA A 139 -6.24 -23.45 -1.69
CA ALA A 139 -7.10 -22.93 -0.64
C ALA A 139 -8.41 -23.74 -0.57
N LYS A 140 -8.86 -24.04 0.66
CA LYS A 140 -10.14 -24.68 0.94
C LYS A 140 -11.11 -23.69 1.57
N PRO A 141 -12.43 -23.88 1.41
CA PRO A 141 -13.43 -23.05 2.09
C PRO A 141 -13.24 -23.08 3.62
N ALA A 142 -13.45 -21.93 4.25
CA ALA A 142 -13.49 -21.76 5.70
C ALA A 142 -14.82 -21.11 6.10
N LEU A 143 -15.56 -21.75 7.00
CA LEU A 143 -16.85 -21.26 7.48
C LEU A 143 -16.63 -20.23 8.59
N LEU A 144 -16.38 -18.99 8.20
CA LEU A 144 -16.10 -17.85 9.07
C LEU A 144 -16.83 -16.60 8.54
N GLY A 145 -17.45 -15.84 9.45
CA GLY A 145 -18.14 -14.59 9.13
C GLY A 145 -19.12 -14.75 7.96
N GLU A 146 -18.99 -13.88 6.96
CA GLU A 146 -19.79 -13.89 5.73
C GLU A 146 -19.20 -14.78 4.61
N GLY A 147 -18.14 -15.52 4.92
CA GLY A 147 -17.40 -16.39 4.00
C GLY A 147 -15.89 -16.29 4.21
N GLY A 148 -15.17 -17.36 3.90
CA GLY A 148 -13.72 -17.39 4.00
C GLY A 148 -13.06 -18.55 3.25
N TYR A 149 -11.74 -18.49 3.16
CA TYR A 149 -10.89 -19.55 2.62
C TYR A 149 -9.57 -19.62 3.38
N GLY A 150 -8.90 -20.76 3.35
CA GLY A 150 -7.62 -20.91 4.03
C GLY A 150 -6.82 -22.13 3.59
N THR A 151 -5.64 -22.27 4.18
CA THR A 151 -4.67 -23.32 3.92
C THR A 151 -4.07 -23.83 5.23
N SER A 152 -2.99 -24.61 5.14
CA SER A 152 -2.17 -24.97 6.30
C SER A 152 -1.42 -23.79 6.94
N SER A 153 -1.44 -22.58 6.38
CA SER A 153 -0.65 -21.45 6.90
C SER A 153 -1.46 -20.19 7.16
N PHE A 154 -2.73 -20.14 6.75
CA PHE A 154 -3.57 -18.97 6.99
C PHE A 154 -5.06 -19.28 6.86
N VAL A 155 -5.88 -18.35 7.32
CA VAL A 155 -7.28 -18.19 6.92
C VAL A 155 -7.57 -16.72 6.59
N VAL A 156 -8.41 -16.48 5.58
CA VAL A 156 -8.94 -15.18 5.18
C VAL A 156 -10.47 -15.23 5.24
N PHE A 157 -11.11 -14.24 5.83
CA PHE A 157 -12.57 -14.18 5.90
C PHE A 157 -13.10 -12.75 5.88
N LEU A 158 -14.36 -12.61 5.47
CA LEU A 158 -15.09 -11.34 5.47
C LEU A 158 -15.97 -11.27 6.73
N LEU A 159 -15.90 -10.15 7.44
CA LEU A 159 -16.77 -9.86 8.59
C LEU A 159 -17.02 -8.35 8.64
N ASP A 160 -18.28 -7.94 8.70
CA ASP A 160 -18.71 -6.53 8.87
C ASP A 160 -18.03 -5.57 7.87
N GLY A 161 -17.96 -5.98 6.60
CA GLY A 161 -17.34 -5.18 5.54
C GLY A 161 -15.81 -5.11 5.63
N LYS A 162 -15.15 -5.96 6.42
CA LYS A 162 -13.68 -6.01 6.54
C LYS A 162 -13.14 -7.40 6.23
N LEU A 163 -12.01 -7.45 5.52
CA LEU A 163 -11.25 -8.69 5.36
C LEU A 163 -10.29 -8.85 6.52
N TYR A 164 -10.32 -10.04 7.11
CA TYR A 164 -9.40 -10.47 8.15
C TYR A 164 -8.55 -11.59 7.61
N LYS A 165 -7.25 -11.56 7.90
CA LYS A 165 -6.31 -12.64 7.60
C LYS A 165 -5.56 -13.01 8.86
N ILE A 166 -5.53 -14.29 9.17
CA ILE A 166 -4.72 -14.84 10.27
C ILE A 166 -3.72 -15.79 9.63
N ALA A 167 -2.43 -15.49 9.73
CA ALA A 167 -1.37 -16.22 9.05
C ALA A 167 -0.18 -16.49 9.97
N GLY A 168 0.42 -17.67 9.87
CA GLY A 168 1.50 -18.06 10.76
C GLY A 168 2.17 -19.37 10.36
N PRO A 169 2.72 -20.14 11.32
CA PRO A 169 3.41 -21.39 11.03
C PRO A 169 2.47 -22.46 10.46
N LYS A 170 3.03 -23.47 9.80
CA LYS A 170 2.24 -24.58 9.25
C LYS A 170 1.45 -25.29 10.35
N ALA A 171 0.14 -25.39 10.17
CA ALA A 171 -0.84 -26.05 11.02
C ALA A 171 -1.99 -26.61 10.15
N THR A 172 -3.02 -27.19 10.74
CA THR A 172 -4.21 -27.60 9.98
C THR A 172 -5.13 -26.40 9.74
N LEU A 173 -5.89 -26.41 8.64
CA LEU A 173 -6.92 -25.38 8.41
C LEU A 173 -7.92 -25.31 9.58
N ALA A 174 -8.26 -26.44 10.19
CA ALA A 174 -9.13 -26.47 11.37
C ALA A 174 -8.58 -25.61 12.53
N LYS A 175 -7.27 -25.63 12.76
CA LYS A 175 -6.63 -24.77 13.76
C LYS A 175 -6.78 -23.29 13.39
N TYR A 176 -6.56 -22.94 12.13
CA TYR A 176 -6.78 -21.56 11.66
C TYR A 176 -8.25 -21.14 11.72
N ILE A 177 -9.21 -22.05 11.51
CA ILE A 177 -10.64 -21.77 11.71
C ILE A 177 -10.92 -21.44 13.18
N VAL A 178 -10.37 -22.18 14.13
CA VAL A 178 -10.51 -21.87 15.57
C VAL A 178 -9.96 -20.47 15.88
N LEU A 179 -8.78 -20.12 15.34
CA LEU A 179 -8.22 -18.78 15.50
C LEU A 179 -9.09 -17.70 14.82
N GLY A 180 -9.70 -18.01 13.68
CA GLY A 180 -10.64 -17.13 12.99
C GLY A 180 -11.92 -16.90 13.79
N GLN A 181 -12.47 -17.94 14.42
CA GLN A 181 -13.62 -17.83 15.33
C GLN A 181 -13.29 -16.97 16.54
N GLU A 182 -12.08 -17.11 17.09
CA GLU A 182 -11.61 -16.22 18.14
C GLU A 182 -11.57 -14.78 17.67
N ALA A 183 -10.96 -14.51 16.52
CA ALA A 183 -10.95 -13.15 15.97
C ALA A 183 -12.36 -12.57 15.81
N ILE A 184 -13.32 -13.35 15.27
CA ILE A 184 -14.72 -12.91 15.14
C ILE A 184 -15.32 -12.51 16.50
N ARG A 185 -15.05 -13.27 17.57
CA ARG A 185 -15.54 -12.93 18.92
C ARG A 185 -14.97 -11.62 19.46
N GLN A 186 -13.74 -11.27 19.07
CA GLN A 186 -13.00 -10.13 19.61
C GLN A 186 -13.14 -8.84 18.78
N VAL A 187 -13.65 -8.94 17.54
CA VAL A 187 -13.82 -7.81 16.62
C VAL A 187 -14.78 -6.73 17.14
N PRO A 188 -15.94 -7.05 17.73
CA PRO A 188 -16.88 -6.02 18.19
C PRO A 188 -16.22 -4.97 19.10
N GLY A 189 -16.43 -3.69 18.78
CA GLY A 189 -15.88 -2.57 19.54
C GLY A 189 -14.38 -2.32 19.33
N LEU A 190 -13.74 -2.89 18.31
CA LEU A 190 -12.44 -2.41 17.84
C LEU A 190 -12.60 -1.03 17.16
N PRO A 191 -11.66 -0.11 17.36
CA PRO A 191 -11.68 1.16 16.62
C PRO A 191 -11.51 0.90 15.13
N ALA A 192 -12.10 1.79 14.31
CA ALA A 192 -11.83 1.77 12.89
C ALA A 192 -10.35 2.12 12.64
N ALA A 193 -9.74 1.44 11.66
CA ALA A 193 -8.40 1.76 11.20
C ALA A 193 -8.30 3.21 10.73
N ASP A 194 -7.24 3.91 11.14
CA ASP A 194 -6.92 5.24 10.63
C ASP A 194 -6.74 5.17 9.09
N LEU A 195 -7.56 5.92 8.36
CA LEU A 195 -7.48 5.99 6.90
C LEU A 195 -6.38 6.92 6.40
N LEU A 196 -5.95 7.88 7.23
CA LEU A 196 -4.94 8.86 6.88
C LEU A 196 -3.87 8.92 7.98
N ILE A 197 -2.74 8.29 7.71
CA ILE A 197 -1.50 8.50 8.43
C ILE A 197 -0.55 9.12 7.41
N THR A 198 -0.36 10.43 7.48
CA THR A 198 0.40 11.18 6.49
C THR A 198 1.70 11.73 7.07
N ARG A 199 2.74 11.75 6.24
CA ARG A 199 4.02 12.40 6.56
C ARG A 199 4.41 13.35 5.44
N PRO A 200 4.96 14.54 5.74
CA PRO A 200 5.40 15.50 4.71
C PRO A 200 6.38 14.90 3.70
N ASP A 201 7.21 13.97 4.16
CA ASP A 201 8.16 13.25 3.32
C ASP A 201 7.47 12.43 2.22
N CYS A 202 6.41 11.72 2.59
CA CYS A 202 5.64 10.89 1.67
C CYS A 202 4.73 11.73 0.77
N GLU A 203 4.28 12.91 1.21
CA GLU A 203 3.36 13.74 0.43
C GLU A 203 3.91 14.13 -0.96
N ARG A 204 5.23 14.29 -1.06
CA ARG A 204 5.91 14.59 -2.33
C ARG A 204 5.72 13.52 -3.39
N GLY A 205 5.42 12.28 -2.99
CA GLY A 205 5.17 11.16 -3.88
C GLY A 205 3.72 11.04 -4.36
N SER A 206 2.77 11.79 -3.79
CA SER A 206 1.33 11.59 -4.01
C SER A 206 0.92 11.67 -5.47
N ASP A 207 1.24 12.78 -6.15
CA ASP A 207 0.84 12.98 -7.55
C ASP A 207 1.40 11.89 -8.48
N ALA A 208 2.62 11.41 -8.21
CA ALA A 208 3.23 10.34 -8.99
C ALA A 208 2.63 8.98 -8.65
N ALA A 209 2.32 8.73 -7.38
CA ALA A 209 1.66 7.52 -6.93
C ALA A 209 0.26 7.37 -7.53
N GLU A 210 -0.51 8.45 -7.58
CA GLU A 210 -1.86 8.46 -8.17
C GLU A 210 -1.83 8.19 -9.67
N LYS A 211 -0.80 8.66 -10.39
CA LYS A 211 -0.59 8.31 -11.81
C LYS A 211 -0.30 6.81 -12.00
N VAL A 212 0.49 6.20 -11.12
CA VAL A 212 0.76 4.75 -11.14
C VAL A 212 -0.51 3.94 -10.79
N LEU A 213 -1.31 4.43 -9.84
CA LEU A 213 -2.56 3.81 -9.41
C LEU A 213 -3.71 4.04 -10.40
N GLY A 214 -3.64 5.10 -11.20
CA GLY A 214 -4.66 5.54 -12.15
C GLY A 214 -5.84 6.29 -11.52
N VAL A 215 -5.87 6.41 -10.20
CA VAL A 215 -6.91 7.10 -9.41
C VAL A 215 -6.31 7.68 -8.13
N PRO A 216 -6.96 8.68 -7.51
CA PRO A 216 -6.56 9.18 -6.20
C PRO A 216 -6.57 8.11 -5.11
N ALA A 217 -5.67 8.24 -4.15
CA ALA A 217 -5.62 7.32 -3.01
C ALA A 217 -6.82 7.55 -2.08
N SER A 218 -7.54 6.48 -1.75
CA SER A 218 -8.63 6.49 -0.77
C SER A 218 -8.14 6.41 0.67
N ALA A 219 -6.90 5.94 0.88
CA ALA A 219 -6.23 5.94 2.17
C ALA A 219 -4.71 6.12 2.02
N ARG A 220 -4.09 6.67 3.07
CA ARG A 220 -2.65 6.92 3.20
C ARG A 220 -2.11 6.25 4.44
N ARG A 221 -1.01 5.49 4.28
CA ARG A 221 -0.41 4.67 5.33
C ARG A 221 1.09 4.91 5.40
N ASP A 222 1.46 6.08 5.89
CA ASP A 222 2.85 6.48 6.04
C ASP A 222 3.39 6.07 7.43
N GLY A 223 4.66 5.73 7.50
CA GLY A 223 5.30 5.22 8.72
C GLY A 223 6.82 5.25 8.65
N GLN A 224 7.45 4.44 9.49
CA GLN A 224 8.90 4.21 9.52
C GLN A 224 9.21 2.76 9.82
N THR A 225 10.33 2.27 9.30
CA THR A 225 10.94 1.01 9.76
C THR A 225 11.48 1.18 11.19
N ALA A 226 11.84 0.07 11.84
CA ALA A 226 12.52 0.10 13.14
C ALA A 226 13.85 0.87 13.12
N LEU A 227 14.46 1.04 11.93
CA LEU A 227 15.70 1.79 11.72
C LEU A 227 15.43 3.26 11.34
N GLY A 228 14.18 3.72 11.40
CA GLY A 228 13.78 5.10 11.12
C GLY A 228 13.58 5.44 9.64
N ASP A 229 13.83 4.49 8.73
CA ASP A 229 13.64 4.73 7.29
C ASP A 229 12.15 4.92 6.97
N PRO A 230 11.77 5.92 6.15
CA PRO A 230 10.37 6.18 5.85
C PRO A 230 9.74 5.02 5.06
N VAL A 231 8.46 4.78 5.35
CA VAL A 231 7.59 3.88 4.57
C VAL A 231 6.40 4.73 4.14
N CYS A 232 6.08 4.74 2.85
CA CYS A 232 4.99 5.53 2.29
C CYS A 232 4.02 4.62 1.57
N GLY A 233 2.72 4.81 1.77
CA GLY A 233 1.69 3.91 1.25
C GLY A 233 0.46 4.65 0.75
N TRP A 234 0.07 4.36 -0.50
CA TRP A 234 -1.13 4.87 -1.16
C TRP A 234 -2.05 3.70 -1.49
N VAL A 235 -3.31 3.80 -1.09
CA VAL A 235 -4.26 2.69 -1.15
C VAL A 235 -5.51 3.10 -1.90
N THR A 236 -5.97 2.24 -2.79
CA THR A 236 -7.25 2.34 -3.50
C THR A 236 -8.08 1.07 -3.25
N PRO A 237 -9.38 1.06 -3.59
CA PRO A 237 -10.20 -0.14 -3.44
C PRO A 237 -9.70 -1.35 -4.24
N THR A 238 -8.89 -1.11 -5.29
CA THR A 238 -8.44 -2.14 -6.23
C THR A 238 -6.94 -2.40 -6.18
N GLY A 239 -6.17 -1.61 -5.44
CA GLY A 239 -4.72 -1.71 -5.42
C GLY A 239 -4.05 -0.86 -4.35
N ALA A 240 -2.74 -0.95 -4.31
CA ALA A 240 -1.90 -0.11 -3.49
C ALA A 240 -0.56 0.13 -4.18
N LEU A 241 0.13 1.17 -3.74
CA LEU A 241 1.51 1.43 -4.08
C LEU A 241 2.23 1.76 -2.79
N TYR A 242 3.37 1.14 -2.54
CA TYR A 242 4.20 1.48 -1.40
C TYR A 242 5.65 1.72 -1.79
N SER A 243 6.34 2.50 -0.99
CA SER A 243 7.79 2.61 -1.01
C SER A 243 8.35 2.31 0.37
N SER A 244 9.41 1.53 0.43
CA SER A 244 10.12 1.22 1.67
C SER A 244 11.62 1.06 1.43
N ALA A 245 12.42 1.15 2.48
CA ALA A 245 13.82 0.77 2.44
C ALA A 245 14.09 -0.41 3.38
N ARG A 246 14.99 -1.27 2.95
CA ARG A 246 15.57 -2.35 3.76
C ARG A 246 17.08 -2.20 3.80
N ARG A 247 17.66 -2.37 4.99
CA ARG A 247 19.11 -2.39 5.18
C ARG A 247 19.59 -3.84 5.23
N THR A 248 20.60 -4.16 4.42
CA THR A 248 21.20 -5.49 4.30
C THR A 248 22.58 -5.40 3.69
N THR A 249 23.57 -6.04 4.31
CA THR A 249 24.94 -6.15 3.77
C THR A 249 25.01 -6.92 2.46
N GLN A 250 23.92 -7.54 2.03
CA GLN A 250 23.80 -8.28 0.78
C GLN A 250 23.16 -7.45 -0.35
N ALA A 251 23.04 -6.13 -0.22
CA ALA A 251 22.30 -5.30 -1.17
C ALA A 251 22.79 -5.49 -2.61
N ALA A 252 24.10 -5.45 -2.86
CA ALA A 252 24.68 -5.68 -4.18
C ALA A 252 24.41 -7.10 -4.71
N ALA A 253 24.49 -8.13 -3.86
CA ALA A 253 24.22 -9.51 -4.25
C ALA A 253 22.74 -9.73 -4.64
N LEU A 254 21.82 -9.06 -3.94
CA LEU A 254 20.38 -9.13 -4.22
C LEU A 254 19.98 -8.43 -5.52
N MET A 255 20.80 -7.51 -6.04
CA MET A 255 20.59 -6.89 -7.36
C MET A 255 20.94 -7.80 -8.52
N VAL A 256 21.83 -8.79 -8.34
CA VAL A 256 22.26 -9.72 -9.40
C VAL A 256 21.09 -10.42 -10.11
N PRO A 257 20.14 -11.08 -9.42
CA PRO A 257 19.00 -11.70 -10.08
C PRO A 257 18.08 -10.68 -10.76
N ILE A 258 17.92 -9.47 -10.19
CA ILE A 258 17.10 -8.40 -10.75
C ILE A 258 17.71 -7.91 -12.07
N ARG A 259 19.01 -7.64 -12.10
CA ARG A 259 19.77 -7.24 -13.30
C ARG A 259 19.65 -8.26 -14.44
N LYS A 260 19.62 -9.54 -14.11
CA LYS A 260 19.58 -10.64 -15.08
C LYS A 260 18.17 -11.00 -15.54
N ALA A 261 17.12 -10.49 -14.90
CA ALA A 261 15.75 -10.82 -15.27
C ALA A 261 15.42 -10.21 -16.64
N ALA A 262 14.80 -11.01 -17.52
CA ALA A 262 14.44 -10.58 -18.88
C ALA A 262 13.43 -9.41 -18.90
N THR A 263 12.70 -9.21 -17.81
CA THR A 263 11.72 -8.15 -17.62
C THR A 263 12.32 -6.90 -16.96
N SER A 264 13.61 -6.89 -16.70
CA SER A 264 14.30 -5.82 -15.97
C SER A 264 14.70 -4.67 -16.87
N GLN A 265 14.21 -3.48 -16.58
CA GLN A 265 14.57 -2.24 -17.28
C GLN A 265 15.39 -1.33 -16.35
N PRO A 266 16.62 -0.95 -16.70
CA PRO A 266 17.45 -0.08 -15.86
C PRO A 266 16.87 1.33 -15.75
N ILE A 267 17.04 1.95 -14.60
CA ILE A 267 16.69 3.35 -14.35
C ILE A 267 17.87 4.09 -13.70
N PRO A 268 18.05 5.39 -13.98
CA PRO A 268 19.21 6.16 -13.50
C PRO A 268 18.99 6.68 -12.07
N LEU A 269 18.72 5.79 -11.12
CA LEU A 269 18.48 6.13 -9.71
C LEU A 269 19.32 5.25 -8.79
N GLY A 270 19.87 5.88 -7.74
CA GLY A 270 20.80 5.24 -6.81
C GLY A 270 22.12 4.85 -7.48
N ASP A 271 22.82 3.90 -6.88
CA ASP A 271 24.01 3.29 -7.49
C ASP A 271 23.64 2.27 -8.57
N GLU A 272 22.44 1.69 -8.45
CA GLU A 272 21.89 0.70 -9.38
C GLU A 272 20.38 0.61 -9.19
N GLY A 273 19.58 0.72 -10.25
CA GLY A 273 18.13 0.65 -10.15
C GLY A 273 17.47 -0.02 -11.35
N TYR A 274 16.38 -0.76 -11.10
CA TYR A 274 15.60 -1.44 -12.14
C TYR A 274 14.11 -1.40 -11.87
N VAL A 275 13.32 -1.34 -12.94
CA VAL A 275 11.89 -1.63 -12.96
C VAL A 275 11.66 -2.99 -13.59
N ASP A 276 11.00 -3.91 -12.88
CA ASP A 276 10.49 -5.14 -13.44
C ASP A 276 9.19 -4.86 -14.21
N THR A 277 9.28 -4.85 -15.53
CA THR A 277 8.18 -4.54 -16.46
C THR A 277 6.99 -5.51 -16.37
N ALA A 278 7.18 -6.72 -15.82
CA ALA A 278 6.09 -7.68 -15.64
C ALA A 278 5.28 -7.44 -14.36
N THR A 279 5.92 -6.93 -13.30
CA THR A 279 5.29 -6.77 -11.98
C THR A 279 5.09 -5.31 -11.59
N GLY A 280 5.75 -4.38 -12.29
CA GLY A 280 5.84 -2.97 -11.96
C GLY A 280 6.71 -2.68 -10.74
N ARG A 281 7.34 -3.70 -10.12
CA ARG A 281 8.23 -3.51 -8.97
C ARG A 281 9.47 -2.73 -9.39
N THR A 282 9.82 -1.71 -8.64
CA THR A 282 11.08 -0.99 -8.78
C THR A 282 11.96 -1.30 -7.58
N THR A 283 13.22 -1.65 -7.84
CA THR A 283 14.22 -1.85 -6.78
C THR A 283 15.45 -1.00 -7.10
N ILE A 284 15.87 -0.21 -6.12
CA ILE A 284 17.03 0.69 -6.20
C ILE A 284 18.00 0.34 -5.09
N ARG A 285 19.27 0.22 -5.42
CA ARG A 285 20.36 0.10 -4.46
C ARG A 285 20.98 1.47 -4.20
N VAL A 286 21.20 1.77 -2.93
CA VAL A 286 21.85 3.00 -2.46
C VAL A 286 22.96 2.58 -1.51
N GLY A 287 24.21 2.88 -1.84
CA GLY A 287 25.36 2.39 -1.11
C GLY A 287 25.50 0.86 -1.14
N ASP A 288 26.25 0.36 -0.17
CA ASP A 288 26.60 -1.06 -0.06
C ASP A 288 25.56 -1.88 0.71
N ASP A 289 24.72 -1.22 1.52
CA ASP A 289 23.89 -1.88 2.52
C ASP A 289 22.39 -1.51 2.46
N LYS A 290 21.91 -0.79 1.43
CA LYS A 290 20.51 -0.35 1.38
C LYS A 290 19.86 -0.67 0.05
N LEU A 291 18.65 -1.21 0.12
CA LEU A 291 17.73 -1.39 -1.01
C LEU A 291 16.44 -0.63 -0.73
N VAL A 292 15.95 0.06 -1.74
CA VAL A 292 14.66 0.74 -1.77
C VAL A 292 13.77 -0.03 -2.71
N ASP A 293 12.59 -0.41 -2.22
CA ASP A 293 11.60 -1.13 -2.99
C ASP A 293 10.37 -0.24 -3.15
N LEU A 294 9.95 -0.02 -4.40
CA LEU A 294 8.68 0.62 -4.76
C LEU A 294 7.81 -0.40 -5.46
N VAL A 295 6.68 -0.74 -4.85
CA VAL A 295 5.96 -1.95 -5.23
C VAL A 295 4.49 -1.63 -5.43
N PRO A 296 3.99 -1.77 -6.67
CA PRO A 296 2.56 -1.76 -6.92
C PRO A 296 1.96 -3.11 -6.52
N LEU A 297 0.76 -3.04 -5.96
CA LEU A 297 -0.04 -4.20 -5.63
C LEU A 297 -1.46 -4.06 -6.22
N PRO A 298 -2.03 -5.14 -6.76
CA PRO A 298 -1.35 -6.39 -7.11
C PRO A 298 -0.22 -6.13 -8.13
N ALA A 299 0.78 -7.02 -8.13
CA ALA A 299 1.83 -7.02 -9.14
C ALA A 299 1.20 -7.15 -10.52
N ARG A 300 1.55 -6.23 -11.41
CA ARG A 300 1.01 -6.14 -12.77
C ARG A 300 1.98 -5.39 -13.67
N ALA A 301 1.85 -5.57 -14.98
CA ALA A 301 2.55 -4.70 -15.91
C ALA A 301 2.08 -3.25 -15.70
N ILE A 302 3.03 -2.36 -15.41
CA ILE A 302 2.84 -0.92 -15.31
C ILE A 302 3.81 -0.28 -16.29
N ASN A 303 3.42 0.83 -16.91
CA ASN A 303 4.33 1.61 -17.73
C ASN A 303 5.61 1.94 -16.92
N PRO A 304 6.79 1.48 -17.35
CA PRO A 304 8.04 1.69 -16.61
C PRO A 304 8.36 3.16 -16.40
N ASP A 305 7.91 4.06 -17.29
CA ASP A 305 8.12 5.50 -17.14
C ASP A 305 7.33 6.06 -15.95
N LEU A 306 6.12 5.55 -15.68
CA LEU A 306 5.33 5.96 -14.50
C LEU A 306 6.01 5.50 -13.21
N MET A 307 6.51 4.27 -13.19
CA MET A 307 7.26 3.76 -12.04
C MET A 307 8.58 4.52 -11.84
N THR A 308 9.26 4.90 -12.93
CA THR A 308 10.48 5.72 -12.89
C THR A 308 10.20 7.12 -12.36
N GLN A 309 9.12 7.77 -12.80
CA GLN A 309 8.69 9.07 -12.29
C GLN A 309 8.35 9.01 -10.80
N PHE A 310 7.64 7.96 -10.37
CA PHE A 310 7.37 7.74 -8.95
C PHE A 310 8.66 7.51 -8.15
N ALA A 311 9.56 6.68 -8.65
CA ALA A 311 10.86 6.45 -8.03
C ALA A 311 11.71 7.73 -7.93
N LEU A 312 11.67 8.60 -8.95
CA LEU A 312 12.36 9.89 -8.93
C LEU A 312 11.76 10.82 -7.86
N ALA A 313 10.44 10.92 -7.77
CA ALA A 313 9.75 11.72 -6.76
C ALA A 313 10.11 11.28 -5.33
N MET A 314 10.33 9.97 -5.13
CA MET A 314 10.67 9.38 -3.84
C MET A 314 12.18 9.33 -3.55
N SER A 315 13.03 9.48 -4.57
CA SER A 315 14.47 9.22 -4.47
C SER A 315 15.15 9.95 -3.32
N SER A 316 14.83 11.23 -3.12
CA SER A 316 15.43 12.09 -2.08
C SER A 316 15.19 11.62 -0.64
N LEU A 317 14.22 10.74 -0.42
CA LEU A 317 13.96 10.14 0.91
C LEU A 317 14.98 9.05 1.25
N TYR A 318 15.62 8.47 0.25
CA TYR A 318 16.40 7.25 0.44
C TYR A 318 17.86 7.39 0.05
N THR A 319 18.22 8.40 -0.75
CA THR A 319 19.57 8.64 -1.28
C THR A 319 20.43 9.59 -0.44
N ARG A 320 20.02 9.90 0.80
CA ARG A 320 20.86 10.64 1.76
C ARG A 320 21.62 9.69 2.67
#